data_AF-A0A0B1SKZ5-F1
#
_entry.id   AF-A0A0B1SKZ5-F1
#
_cell.length_a   1.000
_cell.length_b   1.000
_cell.length_c   1.000
_cell.angle_alpha   90.00
_cell.angle_beta   90.00
_cell.angle_gamma   90.00
#
_symmetry.space_group_name_H-M   'P 1'
#
loop_
_entity.id
_entity.type
_entity.pdbx_description
1 polymer ?
#
loop_
_entity_poly.entity_id
_entity_poly.type
_entity_poly.pdbx_seq_one_letter_code
_entity_poly.pdbx_strand_id
1 'polypeptide(L)'
;MGDGGHTKQLVLYGTRTGRLGLIDLKPKQGDIRWEISTKSTGAITAITCYPFTNSEHPDILIGKDDGILEVYAVDSEDNCTFVGSYNCDESITGIGCGRITSEEEDEIIVCTYTGWLFALAPSKGAAAEITPQAANVNVKVQQLRNEIEELETKLNEERTRYGEMTKKGGNQSAYIPSFQIHDSFEFSPQHNAYSLTIELVLPIDFIIVQVIKVAAN
;
A
#
# COMPACT_ATOMS: atom_id res chain seq x y z
N MET A 1 8.65 -0.18 -18.89
CA MET A 1 8.86 1.28 -19.06
C MET A 1 7.50 1.91 -19.33
N GLY A 2 7.13 2.95 -18.60
CA GLY A 2 5.96 3.80 -18.90
C GLY A 2 6.30 4.83 -19.98
N ASP A 3 6.74 4.35 -21.15
CA ASP A 3 7.25 5.18 -22.25
C ASP A 3 6.17 5.65 -23.24
N GLY A 4 4.91 5.33 -22.94
CA GLY A 4 3.75 5.61 -23.77
C GLY A 4 3.60 4.68 -24.98
N GLY A 5 4.27 3.53 -24.95
CA GLY A 5 4.25 2.53 -26.02
C GLY A 5 4.96 3.01 -27.28
N HIS A 6 4.77 2.28 -28.39
CA HIS A 6 5.44 2.59 -29.66
C HIS A 6 5.13 4.00 -30.20
N THR A 7 3.96 4.53 -29.88
CA THR A 7 3.51 5.88 -30.30
C THR A 7 3.91 6.98 -29.33
N LYS A 8 4.38 6.63 -28.12
CA LYS A 8 4.63 7.56 -27.00
C LYS A 8 3.42 8.41 -26.60
N GLN A 9 2.21 7.91 -26.88
CA GLN A 9 0.94 8.60 -26.66
C GLN A 9 0.00 7.84 -25.73
N LEU A 10 0.37 6.60 -25.35
CA LEU A 10 -0.45 5.77 -24.49
C LEU A 10 -0.25 6.14 -23.01
N VAL A 11 -1.34 6.27 -22.27
CA VAL A 11 -1.32 6.58 -20.84
C VAL A 11 -2.21 5.59 -20.11
N LEU A 12 -1.61 4.84 -19.19
CA LEU A 12 -2.34 4.04 -18.22
C LEU A 12 -2.85 4.94 -17.10
N TYR A 13 -4.09 4.73 -16.68
CA TYR A 13 -4.69 5.44 -15.58
C TYR A 13 -5.43 4.48 -14.66
N GLY A 14 -5.47 4.85 -13.38
CA GLY A 14 -6.27 4.22 -12.36
C GLY A 14 -7.26 5.22 -11.77
N THR A 15 -8.40 4.72 -11.31
CA THR A 15 -9.45 5.56 -10.72
C THR A 15 -9.66 5.23 -9.23
N ARG A 16 -10.30 6.15 -8.50
CA ARG A 16 -10.72 5.92 -7.10
C ARG A 16 -11.72 4.78 -6.95
N THR A 17 -12.43 4.43 -8.03
CA THR A 17 -13.43 3.36 -8.04
C THR A 17 -12.86 1.99 -8.47
N GLY A 18 -11.54 1.81 -8.43
CA GLY A 18 -10.90 0.54 -8.79
C GLY A 18 -11.01 0.18 -10.27
N ARG A 19 -11.05 1.17 -11.17
CA ARG A 19 -10.95 0.93 -12.63
C ARG A 19 -9.56 1.23 -13.14
N LEU A 20 -9.06 0.34 -14.01
CA LEU A 20 -7.81 0.46 -14.73
C LEU A 20 -8.12 0.65 -16.21
N GLY A 21 -7.48 1.62 -16.86
CA GLY A 21 -7.70 1.86 -18.27
C GLY A 21 -6.48 2.41 -18.99
N LEU A 22 -6.60 2.42 -20.32
CA LEU A 22 -5.58 2.93 -21.24
C LEU A 22 -6.20 3.99 -22.15
N ILE A 23 -5.57 5.16 -22.20
CA ILE A 23 -5.95 6.27 -23.08
C ILE A 23 -4.88 6.47 -24.13
N ASP A 24 -5.31 6.65 -25.38
CA ASP A 24 -4.46 7.13 -26.47
C ASP A 24 -4.60 8.65 -26.59
N LEU A 25 -3.62 9.39 -26.08
CA LEU A 25 -3.59 10.85 -26.07
C LEU A 25 -2.97 11.38 -27.35
N LYS A 26 -3.79 11.51 -28.40
CA LYS A 26 -3.42 12.18 -29.64
C LYS A 26 -3.35 13.69 -29.40
N PRO A 27 -2.63 14.47 -30.25
CA PRO A 27 -2.39 15.90 -30.02
C PRO A 27 -3.63 16.79 -29.83
N LYS A 28 -4.82 16.34 -30.27
CA LYS A 28 -6.07 17.11 -30.21
C LYS A 28 -7.27 16.35 -29.65
N GLN A 29 -7.10 15.07 -29.33
CA GLN A 29 -8.19 14.21 -28.83
C GLN A 29 -7.60 13.08 -27.99
N GLY A 30 -8.35 12.63 -26.98
CA GLY A 30 -8.03 11.43 -26.22
C GLY A 30 -9.10 10.38 -26.45
N ASP A 31 -8.68 9.18 -26.85
CA ASP A 31 -9.58 8.04 -27.05
C ASP A 31 -9.29 6.99 -25.97
N ILE A 32 -10.29 6.59 -25.17
CA ILE A 32 -10.15 5.46 -24.25
C ILE A 32 -10.08 4.19 -25.10
N ARG A 33 -8.94 3.50 -25.07
CA ARG A 33 -8.78 2.24 -25.81
C ARG A 33 -9.53 1.11 -25.12
N TRP A 34 -9.32 0.99 -23.82
CA TRP A 34 -10.00 0.03 -22.97
C TRP A 34 -10.05 0.54 -21.53
N GLU A 35 -11.03 0.05 -20.79
CA GLU A 35 -11.19 0.23 -19.36
C GLU A 35 -11.76 -1.06 -18.77
N ILE A 36 -11.16 -1.56 -17.70
CA ILE A 36 -11.60 -2.75 -16.99
C ILE A 36 -11.88 -2.45 -15.53
N SER A 37 -12.80 -3.20 -14.94
CA SER A 37 -12.97 -3.23 -13.49
C SER A 37 -11.95 -4.20 -12.88
N THR A 38 -11.25 -3.76 -11.84
CA THR A 38 -10.28 -4.58 -11.12
C THR A 38 -10.98 -5.53 -10.13
N LYS A 39 -10.23 -6.36 -9.39
CA LYS A 39 -10.85 -7.38 -8.53
C LYS A 39 -11.50 -6.79 -7.27
N SER A 40 -10.91 -5.75 -6.70
CA SER A 40 -11.53 -4.99 -5.62
C SER A 40 -11.97 -3.59 -6.08
N THR A 41 -12.75 -2.88 -5.26
CA THR A 41 -13.25 -1.54 -5.59
C THR A 41 -12.36 -0.41 -5.05
N GLY A 42 -11.28 -0.73 -4.33
CA GLY A 42 -10.33 0.24 -3.79
C GLY A 42 -9.72 1.15 -4.87
N ALA A 43 -9.34 2.35 -4.47
CA ALA A 43 -8.67 3.32 -5.31
C ALA A 43 -7.31 2.78 -5.76
N ILE A 44 -7.01 2.92 -7.05
CA ILE A 44 -5.67 2.60 -7.56
C ILE A 44 -4.72 3.74 -7.16
N THR A 45 -3.74 3.44 -6.32
CA THR A 45 -2.78 4.39 -5.74
C THR A 45 -1.41 4.32 -6.41
N ALA A 46 -1.05 3.17 -6.97
CA ALA A 46 0.23 2.95 -7.65
C ALA A 46 0.03 2.09 -8.91
N ILE A 47 0.76 2.42 -9.98
CA ILE A 47 0.79 1.64 -11.23
C ILE A 47 2.25 1.53 -11.68
N THR A 48 2.68 0.30 -11.98
CA THR A 48 4.00 0.02 -12.54
C THR A 48 3.87 -1.01 -13.67
N CYS A 49 4.66 -0.84 -14.72
CA CYS A 49 4.74 -1.80 -15.83
C CYS A 49 6.07 -2.53 -15.83
N TYR A 50 6.02 -3.86 -15.71
CA TYR A 50 7.21 -4.71 -15.60
C TYR A 50 6.94 -6.11 -16.20
N PRO A 51 7.87 -6.69 -16.96
CA PRO A 51 7.67 -8.02 -17.59
C PRO A 51 7.90 -9.15 -16.56
N PHE A 52 6.98 -9.32 -15.63
CA PHE A 52 7.08 -10.28 -14.52
C PHE A 52 6.68 -11.70 -14.93
N THR A 53 5.70 -11.85 -15.82
CA THR A 53 5.19 -13.12 -16.35
C THR A 53 5.96 -13.60 -17.59
N ASN A 54 6.99 -12.87 -18.01
CA ASN A 54 7.76 -13.10 -19.25
C ASN A 54 6.88 -13.17 -20.52
N SER A 55 5.80 -12.41 -20.56
CA SER A 55 4.99 -12.23 -21.76
C SER A 55 5.65 -11.25 -22.75
N GLU A 56 5.12 -11.18 -23.97
CA GLU A 56 5.65 -10.29 -25.03
C GLU A 56 5.53 -8.81 -24.64
N HIS A 57 4.52 -8.47 -23.84
CA HIS A 57 4.26 -7.13 -23.35
C HIS A 57 4.50 -7.05 -21.83
N PRO A 58 4.95 -5.91 -21.29
CA PRO A 58 5.09 -5.77 -19.84
C PRO A 58 3.75 -5.96 -19.12
N ASP A 59 3.76 -6.67 -17.99
CA ASP A 59 2.59 -6.76 -17.12
C ASP A 59 2.30 -5.41 -16.47
N ILE A 60 1.04 -5.21 -16.10
CA ILE A 60 0.58 -4.06 -15.34
C ILE A 60 0.37 -4.50 -13.89
N LEU A 61 1.15 -3.92 -12.99
CA LEU A 61 1.02 -4.11 -11.55
C LEU A 61 0.34 -2.88 -10.96
N ILE A 62 -0.71 -3.11 -10.19
CA ILE A 62 -1.47 -2.05 -9.52
C ILE A 62 -1.51 -2.26 -8.02
N GLY A 63 -1.34 -1.17 -7.29
CA GLY A 63 -1.46 -1.10 -5.84
C GLY A 63 -2.65 -0.24 -5.48
N LYS A 64 -3.32 -0.60 -4.39
CA LYS A 64 -4.60 -0.03 -4.01
C LYS A 64 -4.64 0.39 -2.55
N ASP A 65 -5.56 1.29 -2.22
CA ASP A 65 -5.80 1.78 -0.86
C ASP A 65 -6.48 0.75 0.05
N ASP A 66 -7.07 -0.30 -0.49
CA ASP A 66 -7.58 -1.44 0.28
C ASP A 66 -6.49 -2.50 0.57
N GLY A 67 -5.24 -2.20 0.21
CA GLY A 67 -4.08 -3.06 0.44
C GLY A 67 -3.94 -4.21 -0.54
N ILE A 68 -4.76 -4.26 -1.60
CA ILE A 68 -4.65 -5.30 -2.62
C ILE A 68 -3.65 -4.89 -3.71
N LEU A 69 -2.60 -5.69 -3.87
CA LEU A 69 -1.75 -5.72 -5.04
C LEU A 69 -2.39 -6.64 -6.08
N GLU A 70 -2.56 -6.18 -7.32
CA GLU A 70 -3.05 -7.00 -8.43
C GLU A 70 -2.07 -6.95 -9.61
N VAL A 71 -1.90 -8.09 -10.29
CA VAL A 71 -1.05 -8.23 -11.48
C VAL A 71 -1.91 -8.61 -12.67
N TYR A 72 -1.71 -7.90 -13.78
CA TYR A 72 -2.41 -8.10 -15.04
C TYR A 72 -1.44 -8.30 -16.19
N ALA A 73 -1.66 -9.34 -16.99
CA ALA A 73 -0.93 -9.59 -18.24
C ALA A 73 -1.68 -8.97 -19.41
N VAL A 74 -0.94 -8.37 -20.35
CA VAL A 74 -1.48 -7.79 -21.58
C VAL A 74 -1.05 -8.64 -22.77
N ASP A 75 -2.00 -9.05 -23.61
CA ASP A 75 -1.71 -9.79 -24.83
C ASP A 75 -1.49 -8.88 -26.05
N SER A 76 -1.15 -9.47 -27.20
CA SER A 76 -0.89 -8.74 -28.46
C SER A 76 -2.13 -8.04 -29.04
N GLU A 77 -3.32 -8.32 -28.52
CA GLU A 77 -4.60 -7.68 -28.90
C GLU A 77 -4.99 -6.56 -27.92
N ASP A 78 -4.08 -6.11 -27.05
CA ASP A 78 -4.32 -5.14 -25.97
C ASP A 78 -5.35 -5.64 -24.93
N ASN A 79 -5.61 -6.95 -24.83
CA ASN A 79 -6.50 -7.49 -23.79
C ASN A 79 -5.76 -7.62 -22.46
N CYS A 80 -6.31 -6.98 -21.43
CA CYS A 80 -5.78 -7.01 -20.07
C CYS A 80 -6.44 -8.14 -19.26
N THR A 81 -5.64 -9.10 -18.80
CA THR A 81 -6.10 -10.31 -18.10
C THR A 81 -5.50 -10.42 -16.70
N PHE A 82 -6.32 -10.79 -15.71
CA PHE A 82 -5.88 -10.93 -14.33
C PHE A 82 -5.00 -12.17 -14.14
N VAL A 83 -3.84 -11.99 -13.49
CA VAL A 83 -2.86 -13.06 -13.22
C VAL A 83 -2.93 -13.50 -11.76
N GLY A 84 -2.92 -12.55 -10.82
CA GLY A 84 -2.88 -12.85 -9.40
C GLY A 84 -2.96 -11.62 -8.53
N SER A 85 -3.15 -11.84 -7.23
CA SER A 85 -3.26 -10.78 -6.23
C SER A 85 -2.59 -11.16 -4.91
N TYR A 86 -2.16 -10.15 -4.16
CA TYR A 86 -1.63 -10.30 -2.81
C TYR A 86 -2.25 -9.23 -1.91
N ASN A 87 -2.62 -9.59 -0.68
CA ASN A 87 -3.16 -8.65 0.30
C ASN A 87 -2.04 -8.23 1.26
N CYS A 88 -1.79 -6.92 1.35
CA CYS A 88 -0.81 -6.29 2.22
C CYS A 88 -1.39 -5.87 3.58
N ASP A 89 -2.70 -6.01 3.78
CA ASP A 89 -3.47 -5.59 4.96
C ASP A 89 -3.36 -4.10 5.31
N GLU A 90 -2.85 -3.30 4.37
CA GLU A 90 -2.58 -1.87 4.54
C GLU A 90 -2.53 -1.17 3.18
N SER A 91 -2.96 0.10 3.10
CA SER A 91 -2.92 0.89 1.87
C SER A 91 -1.55 0.85 1.20
N ILE A 92 -1.52 0.49 -0.08
CA ILE A 92 -0.29 0.50 -0.88
C ILE A 92 -0.02 1.93 -1.34
N THR A 93 1.20 2.43 -1.13
CA THR A 93 1.62 3.78 -1.53
C THR A 93 2.60 3.79 -2.69
N GLY A 94 3.26 2.66 -2.97
CA GLY A 94 4.20 2.54 -4.07
C GLY A 94 4.51 1.10 -4.45
N ILE A 95 4.80 0.90 -5.74
CA ILE A 95 5.23 -0.39 -6.30
C ILE A 95 6.47 -0.18 -7.15
N GLY A 96 7.50 -0.98 -6.91
CA GLY A 96 8.65 -1.15 -7.77
C GLY A 96 8.80 -2.61 -8.19
N CYS A 97 9.61 -2.86 -9.21
CA CYS A 97 9.95 -4.23 -9.63
C CYS A 97 11.42 -4.30 -10.02
N GLY A 98 12.04 -5.45 -9.80
CA GLY A 98 13.42 -5.70 -10.19
C GLY A 98 14.04 -6.84 -9.39
N ARG A 99 15.36 -6.95 -9.44
CA ARG A 99 16.14 -7.99 -8.77
C ARG A 99 16.87 -7.39 -7.58
N ILE A 100 16.32 -7.51 -6.37
CA ILE A 100 16.84 -6.82 -5.19
C ILE A 100 17.58 -7.80 -4.27
N THR A 101 16.96 -8.94 -3.94
CA THR A 101 17.54 -9.92 -3.03
C THR A 101 18.39 -10.97 -3.74
N SER A 102 18.09 -11.26 -5.00
CA SER A 102 18.76 -12.24 -5.85
C SER A 102 18.94 -11.69 -7.26
N GLU A 103 20.09 -11.94 -7.90
CA GLU A 103 20.33 -11.55 -9.29
C GLU A 103 19.55 -12.40 -10.32
N GLU A 104 18.98 -13.53 -9.86
CA GLU A 104 18.34 -14.54 -10.70
C GLU A 104 16.82 -14.43 -10.76
N GLU A 105 16.19 -13.79 -9.78
CA GLU A 105 14.73 -13.75 -9.65
C GLU A 105 14.22 -12.31 -9.60
N ASP A 106 13.20 -12.03 -10.39
CA ASP A 106 12.50 -10.76 -10.37
C ASP A 106 11.52 -10.71 -9.19
N GLU A 107 11.46 -9.57 -8.52
CA GLU A 107 10.70 -9.35 -7.30
C GLU A 107 9.85 -8.09 -7.44
N ILE A 108 8.70 -8.10 -6.76
CA ILE A 108 7.82 -6.93 -6.64
C ILE A 108 8.10 -6.29 -5.29
N ILE A 109 8.56 -5.05 -5.30
CA ILE A 109 8.76 -4.23 -4.11
C ILE A 109 7.49 -3.45 -3.83
N VAL A 110 6.93 -3.61 -2.63
CA VAL A 110 5.73 -2.91 -2.19
C VAL A 110 6.08 -2.00 -1.02
N CYS A 111 5.56 -0.78 -1.06
CA CYS A 111 5.58 0.18 0.04
C CYS A 111 4.15 0.42 0.53
N THR A 112 3.90 0.26 1.83
CA THR A 112 2.58 0.49 2.44
C THR A 112 2.53 1.83 3.18
N TYR A 113 1.36 2.18 3.73
CA TYR A 113 1.11 3.49 4.36
C TYR A 113 1.95 3.78 5.60
N THR A 114 2.14 2.82 6.50
CA THR A 114 3.05 2.91 7.66
C THR A 114 4.53 2.86 7.26
N GLY A 115 4.83 2.63 5.98
CA GLY A 115 6.19 2.59 5.45
C GLY A 115 6.83 1.21 5.50
N TRP A 116 6.06 0.11 5.63
CA TRP A 116 6.63 -1.22 5.41
C TRP A 116 7.08 -1.34 3.96
N LEU A 117 8.36 -1.69 3.80
CA LEU A 117 8.97 -1.98 2.52
C LEU A 117 9.35 -3.47 2.48
N PHE A 118 8.74 -4.22 1.59
CA PHE A 118 9.01 -5.64 1.44
C PHE A 118 8.98 -6.08 -0.02
N ALA A 119 9.61 -7.23 -0.29
CA ALA A 119 9.70 -7.84 -1.61
C ALA A 119 8.80 -9.08 -1.69
N LEU A 120 8.13 -9.26 -2.81
CA LEU A 120 7.38 -10.46 -3.17
C LEU A 120 8.08 -11.13 -4.35
N ALA A 121 8.65 -12.30 -4.11
CA ALA A 121 9.23 -13.15 -5.15
C ALA A 121 8.19 -14.16 -5.67
N PRO A 122 8.22 -14.52 -6.97
CA PRO A 122 7.35 -15.55 -7.52
C PRO A 122 7.75 -16.88 -6.89
N SER A 123 6.88 -17.45 -6.06
CA SER A 123 7.19 -18.70 -5.37
C SER A 123 7.51 -19.81 -6.38
N LYS A 124 8.74 -20.31 -6.41
CA LYS A 124 9.00 -21.67 -6.92
C LYS A 124 8.10 -22.60 -6.10
N GLY A 125 7.11 -23.20 -6.77
CA GLY A 125 5.98 -23.87 -6.12
C GLY A 125 6.39 -24.74 -4.95
N ALA A 126 5.65 -24.61 -3.83
CA ALA A 126 5.61 -25.48 -2.65
C ALA A 126 6.65 -26.63 -2.58
N ALA A 127 7.95 -26.32 -2.54
CA ALA A 127 9.04 -27.30 -2.41
C ALA A 127 10.44 -26.68 -2.26
N ALA A 128 10.60 -25.35 -2.37
CA ALA A 128 11.73 -24.73 -1.69
C ALA A 128 11.32 -24.67 -0.23
N GLU A 129 11.94 -25.51 0.61
CA GLU A 129 11.96 -25.23 2.03
C GLU A 129 12.38 -23.76 2.17
N ILE A 130 11.44 -22.90 2.54
CA ILE A 130 11.79 -21.77 3.36
C ILE A 130 12.19 -22.45 4.66
N THR A 131 13.40 -23.02 4.70
CA THR A 131 14.17 -23.11 5.92
C THR A 131 14.64 -21.67 6.06
N PRO A 132 13.91 -20.78 6.77
CA PRO A 132 14.68 -19.74 7.39
C PRO A 132 15.72 -20.52 8.19
N GLN A 133 17.02 -20.27 8.00
CA GLN A 133 18.01 -20.82 8.91
C GLN A 133 17.49 -20.50 10.31
N ALA A 134 16.93 -21.49 11.02
CA ALA A 134 16.13 -21.24 12.21
C ALA A 134 16.98 -20.52 13.28
N ALA A 135 18.30 -20.71 13.19
CA ALA A 135 19.33 -19.95 13.85
C ALA A 135 19.23 -18.43 13.60
N ASN A 136 19.10 -17.99 12.34
CA ASN A 136 19.01 -16.56 12.00
C ASN A 136 17.70 -15.93 12.51
N VAL A 137 16.59 -16.67 12.50
CA VAL A 137 15.33 -16.19 13.09
C VAL A 137 15.45 -16.06 14.59
N ASN A 138 16.01 -17.07 15.27
CA ASN A 138 16.15 -17.03 16.72
C ASN A 138 17.11 -15.91 17.16
N VAL A 139 18.22 -15.69 16.45
CA VAL A 139 19.14 -14.57 16.71
C VAL A 139 18.43 -13.22 16.51
N LYS A 140 17.68 -13.04 15.42
CA LYS A 140 16.89 -11.81 15.19
C LYS A 140 15.84 -11.60 16.30
N VAL A 141 15.15 -12.66 16.71
CA VAL A 141 14.16 -12.58 17.81
C VAL A 141 14.82 -12.17 19.13
N GLN A 142 16.00 -12.71 19.45
CA GLN A 142 16.73 -12.29 20.66
C GLN A 142 17.21 -10.84 20.57
N GLN A 143 17.70 -10.40 19.41
CA GLN A 143 18.08 -9.00 19.20
C GLN A 143 16.89 -8.06 19.39
N LEU A 144 15.73 -8.39 18.82
CA LEU A 144 14.50 -7.61 18.98
C LEU A 144 14.04 -7.56 20.44
N ARG A 145 14.18 -8.66 21.20
CA ARG A 145 13.85 -8.66 22.63
C ARG A 145 14.74 -7.72 23.44
N ASN A 146 16.05 -7.74 23.18
CA ASN A 146 16.98 -6.83 23.84
C ASN A 146 16.68 -5.37 23.47
N GLU A 147 16.38 -5.09 22.20
CA GLU A 147 16.00 -3.76 21.75
C GLU A 147 14.71 -3.27 22.42
N ILE A 148 13.70 -4.13 22.56
CA ILE A 148 12.47 -3.83 23.31
C ILE A 148 12.80 -3.47 24.76
N GLU A 149 13.60 -4.26 25.46
CA GLU A 149 13.95 -4.02 26.86
C GLU A 149 14.70 -2.69 27.05
N GLU A 150 15.64 -2.37 26.15
CA GLU A 150 16.34 -1.10 26.14
C GLU A 150 15.39 0.09 25.88
N LEU A 151 14.47 -0.05 24.92
CA LEU A 151 13.49 0.98 24.58
C LEU A 151 12.47 1.18 25.70
N GLU A 152 12.02 0.11 26.35
CA GLU A 152 11.12 0.18 27.51
C GLU A 152 11.77 0.90 28.69
N THR A 153 13.06 0.63 28.94
CA THR A 153 13.82 1.31 29.99
C THR A 153 13.91 2.82 29.71
N LYS A 154 14.34 3.20 28.50
CA LYS A 154 14.41 4.61 28.07
C LYS A 154 13.04 5.29 28.14
N LEU A 155 11.99 4.60 27.71
CA LEU A 155 10.61 5.12 27.76
C LEU A 155 10.16 5.36 29.19
N ASN A 156 10.49 4.48 30.13
CA ASN A 156 10.11 4.63 31.53
C ASN A 156 10.86 5.78 32.23
N GLU A 157 12.14 5.95 31.91
CA GLU A 157 12.94 7.09 32.36
C GLU A 157 12.36 8.42 31.87
N GLU A 158 12.06 8.52 30.57
CA GLU A 158 11.46 9.73 29.98
C GLU A 158 10.02 9.98 30.47
N ARG A 159 9.21 8.94 30.69
CA ARG A 159 7.89 9.07 31.31
C ARG A 159 7.98 9.64 32.73
N THR A 160 8.95 9.16 33.52
CA THR A 160 9.19 9.65 34.89
C THR A 160 9.62 11.11 34.86
N ARG A 161 10.60 11.44 34.01
CA ARG A 161 11.09 12.81 33.79
C ARG A 161 9.98 13.76 33.36
N TYR A 162 9.19 13.37 32.35
CA TYR A 162 8.04 14.17 31.88
C TYR A 162 7.00 14.36 32.98
N GLY A 163 6.73 13.32 33.76
CA GLY A 163 5.82 13.38 34.91
C GLY A 163 6.32 14.32 36.02
N GLU A 164 7.62 14.39 36.28
CA GLU A 164 8.20 15.34 37.24
C GLU A 164 8.12 16.78 36.73
N MET A 165 8.42 17.00 35.45
CA MET A 165 8.38 18.32 34.81
C MET A 165 6.95 18.91 34.73
N THR A 166 5.92 18.06 34.73
CA THR A 166 4.50 18.45 34.66
C THR A 166 3.78 18.47 36.02
N LYS A 167 4.46 18.14 37.14
CA LYS A 167 3.89 18.29 38.49
C LYS A 167 3.68 19.76 38.87
N LYS A 168 2.70 20.00 39.76
CA LYS A 168 2.25 21.34 40.21
C LYS A 168 3.43 22.26 40.56
N GLY A 169 3.62 23.30 39.75
CA GLY A 169 4.72 24.27 39.86
C GLY A 169 5.61 24.34 38.62
N GLY A 170 5.51 23.39 37.69
CA GLY A 170 6.21 23.41 36.40
C GLY A 170 5.64 24.45 35.43
N ASN A 171 6.50 25.32 34.90
CA ASN A 171 6.18 26.34 33.89
C ASN A 171 6.02 25.78 32.47
N GLN A 172 5.99 24.46 32.29
CA GLN A 172 6.02 23.83 30.96
C GLN A 172 4.66 23.24 30.57
N SER A 173 4.21 23.58 29.37
CA SER A 173 2.98 23.07 28.77
C SER A 173 3.12 21.59 28.42
N ALA A 174 2.05 20.83 28.60
CA ALA A 174 1.98 19.47 28.10
C ALA A 174 2.14 19.46 26.57
N TYR A 175 2.91 18.50 26.07
CA TYR A 175 3.09 18.27 24.64
C TYR A 175 2.04 17.27 24.15
N ILE A 176 1.35 17.62 23.06
CA ILE A 176 0.40 16.73 22.38
C ILE A 176 1.08 16.27 21.09
N PRO A 177 1.41 14.97 20.95
CA PRO A 177 1.95 14.46 19.70
C PRO A 177 0.88 14.64 18.61
N SER A 178 1.32 15.14 17.44
CA SER A 178 0.49 15.19 16.24
C SER A 178 0.92 14.07 15.31
N PHE A 179 -0.06 13.38 14.73
CA PHE A 179 0.14 12.38 13.70
C PHE A 179 -0.77 12.72 12.52
N GLN A 180 -0.35 12.34 11.32
CA GLN A 180 -1.20 12.46 10.14
C GLN A 180 -2.26 11.35 10.20
N ILE A 181 -3.52 11.74 10.02
CA ILE A 181 -4.63 10.81 9.85
C ILE A 181 -4.87 10.70 8.34
N HIS A 182 -4.90 9.48 7.81
CA HIS A 182 -5.34 9.25 6.45
C HIS A 182 -6.80 8.80 6.48
N ASP A 183 -7.70 9.70 6.13
CA ASP A 183 -9.12 9.41 6.09
C ASP A 183 -9.73 9.64 4.70
N SER A 184 -10.76 8.85 4.40
CA SER A 184 -11.58 9.01 3.22
C SER A 184 -13.06 8.82 3.57
N PHE A 185 -13.93 9.65 2.99
CA PHE A 185 -15.37 9.55 3.15
C PHE A 185 -16.04 9.61 1.80
N GLU A 186 -16.34 8.44 1.25
CA GLU A 186 -16.82 8.30 -0.13
C GLU A 186 -18.17 7.60 -0.19
N PHE A 187 -19.02 8.00 -1.14
CA PHE A 187 -20.26 7.29 -1.41
C PHE A 187 -19.97 6.03 -2.21
N SER A 188 -20.38 4.87 -1.68
CA SER A 188 -20.32 3.58 -2.38
C SER A 188 -21.68 3.25 -3.00
N PRO A 189 -21.83 3.29 -4.34
CA PRO A 189 -23.08 2.94 -5.00
C PRO A 189 -23.47 1.48 -4.81
N GLN A 190 -22.48 0.58 -4.65
CA GLN A 190 -22.70 -0.86 -4.46
C GLN A 190 -23.45 -1.16 -3.16
N HIS A 191 -23.13 -0.42 -2.10
CA HIS A 191 -23.75 -0.59 -0.79
C HIS A 191 -24.84 0.45 -0.50
N ASN A 192 -25.04 1.42 -1.41
CA ASN A 192 -25.90 2.58 -1.23
C ASN A 192 -25.67 3.29 0.11
N ALA A 193 -24.40 3.41 0.50
CA ALA A 193 -23.95 3.94 1.79
C ALA A 193 -22.63 4.69 1.62
N TYR A 194 -22.33 5.59 2.55
CA TYR A 194 -21.00 6.20 2.64
C TYR A 194 -20.04 5.26 3.36
N SER A 195 -18.84 5.10 2.81
CA SER A 195 -17.72 4.39 3.42
C SER A 195 -16.78 5.41 4.06
N LEU A 196 -16.56 5.29 5.36
CA LEU A 196 -15.55 6.04 6.10
C LEU A 196 -14.36 5.11 6.35
N THR A 197 -13.22 5.41 5.74
CA THR A 197 -11.95 4.74 6.01
C THR A 197 -11.09 5.67 6.85
N ILE A 198 -10.48 5.14 7.92
CA ILE A 198 -9.54 5.86 8.77
C ILE A 198 -8.33 4.96 8.95
N GLU A 199 -7.17 5.45 8.56
CA GLU A 199 -5.90 4.75 8.63
C GLU A 199 -4.88 5.61 9.36
N LEU A 200 -4.06 4.94 10.18
CA LEU A 200 -3.09 5.56 11.06
C LEU A 200 -1.80 4.76 11.08
N VAL A 201 -0.67 5.46 11.19
CA VAL A 201 0.65 4.83 11.32
C VAL A 201 0.87 4.14 12.67
N LEU A 202 -0.08 4.31 13.59
CA LEU A 202 -0.12 3.71 14.91
C LEU A 202 -1.44 2.95 15.08
N PRO A 203 -1.47 1.88 15.89
CA PRO A 203 -2.70 1.18 16.21
C PRO A 203 -3.75 2.12 16.81
N ILE A 204 -5.00 1.96 16.36
CA ILE A 204 -6.13 2.77 16.83
C ILE A 204 -6.75 2.13 18.07
N ASP A 205 -6.73 2.84 19.20
CA ASP A 205 -7.37 2.36 20.43
C ASP A 205 -8.91 2.46 20.36
N PHE A 206 -9.42 3.63 20.01
CA PHE A 206 -10.86 3.88 19.87
C PHE A 206 -11.15 5.02 18.89
N ILE A 207 -12.32 4.96 18.27
CA ILE A 207 -12.87 6.01 17.38
C ILE A 207 -14.19 6.48 17.97
N ILE A 208 -14.34 7.80 18.15
CA ILE A 208 -15.61 8.40 18.56
C ILE A 208 -16.28 9.00 17.32
N VAL A 209 -17.44 8.47 16.95
CA VAL A 209 -18.26 9.01 15.86
C VAL A 209 -19.43 9.78 16.44
N GLN A 210 -19.41 11.10 16.28
CA GLN A 210 -20.51 11.98 16.69
C GLN A 210 -21.28 12.47 15.46
N VAL A 211 -22.59 12.26 15.44
CA VAL A 211 -23.45 12.68 14.33
C VAL A 211 -24.40 13.78 14.82
N ILE A 212 -24.38 14.93 14.14
CA ILE A 212 -25.37 15.99 14.32
C ILE A 212 -26.37 15.88 13.17
N LYS A 213 -27.58 15.40 13.45
CA LYS A 213 -28.67 15.44 12.48
C LYS A 213 -29.33 16.82 12.54
N VAL A 214 -29.11 17.62 11.50
CA VAL A 214 -29.93 18.82 11.29
C VAL A 214 -31.25 18.33 10.70
N ALA A 215 -32.35 18.50 11.44
CA ALA A 215 -33.68 18.21 10.90
C ALA A 215 -33.91 19.11 9.68
N ALA A 216 -34.20 18.49 8.53
CA ALA A 216 -34.67 19.23 7.37
C ALA A 216 -36.07 19.78 7.72
N ASN A 217 -36.17 21.10 7.85
CA ASN A 217 -37.45 21.82 7.91
C ASN A 217 -38.13 21.80 6.55
#